data_AF-A0A2V5MVQ0-F1
#
_entry.id   AF-A0A2V5MVQ0-F1
#
_cell.length_a   1.000
_cell.length_b   1.000
_cell.length_c   1.000
_cell.angle_alpha   90.00
_cell.angle_beta   90.00
_cell.angle_gamma   90.00
#
_symmetry.space_group_name_H-M   'P 1'
#
loop_
_entity.id
_entity.type
_entity.pdbx_description
1 polymer ?
#
loop_
_entity_poly.entity_id
_entity_poly.type
_entity_poly.pdbx_seq_one_letter_code
_entity_poly.pdbx_strand_id
1 'polypeptide(L)'
;MRHLLEEFPARGGVGASGINFFNVPGVASGADRRDTLILKSLADGLTRLSGAPFSPVFANSANQNDYRWGRLHRLVLEHTLGGPFNIPPSGGLFPPPLPGLAGIPVDGGYGSVDAAIHPVRADSSDVFMFTRGAATRFVSEAGPGQVRAEASLPGGISGTLGGPQSVNLLAGWLTNDTFPLLFRNSDVQQQAVSVTKFIPVE
;
A
#
# COMPACT_ATOMS: atom_id res chain seq x y z
N MET A 1 -15.71 4.29 13.36
CA MET A 1 -16.90 3.49 13.02
C MET A 1 -16.80 2.06 13.53
N ARG A 2 -15.68 1.34 13.30
CA ARG A 2 -15.45 -0.03 13.84
C ARG A 2 -15.85 -0.20 15.31
N HIS A 3 -15.32 0.64 16.19
CA HIS A 3 -15.66 0.60 17.62
C HIS A 3 -17.17 0.75 17.93
N LEU A 4 -17.91 1.58 17.17
CA LEU A 4 -19.35 1.76 17.36
C LEU A 4 -20.16 0.52 16.94
N LEU A 5 -19.63 -0.29 16.03
CA LEU A 5 -20.22 -1.56 15.62
C LEU A 5 -19.88 -2.67 16.61
N GLU A 6 -18.63 -2.73 17.08
CA GLU A 6 -18.16 -3.71 18.07
C GLU A 6 -18.90 -3.56 19.42
N GLU A 7 -19.05 -2.32 19.90
CA GLU A 7 -19.76 -2.00 21.16
C GLU A 7 -21.28 -1.90 21.00
N PHE A 8 -21.81 -2.14 19.81
CA PHE A 8 -23.23 -1.99 19.53
C PHE A 8 -24.14 -2.78 20.49
N PRO A 9 -23.83 -4.05 20.86
CA PRO A 9 -24.65 -4.80 21.81
C PRO A 9 -24.77 -4.13 23.18
N ALA A 10 -23.72 -3.44 23.64
CA ALA A 10 -23.69 -2.78 24.93
C ALA A 10 -24.24 -1.34 24.88
N ARG A 11 -24.04 -0.64 23.77
CA ARG A 11 -24.25 0.82 23.68
C ARG A 11 -25.34 1.26 22.71
N GLY A 12 -25.90 0.34 21.92
CA GLY A 12 -26.99 0.60 20.98
C GLY A 12 -26.70 1.72 19.96
N GLY A 13 -25.43 1.96 19.63
CA GLY A 13 -25.02 3.02 18.70
C GLY A 13 -24.63 4.37 19.34
N VAL A 14 -24.71 4.48 20.66
CA VAL A 14 -24.37 5.70 21.38
C VAL A 14 -22.89 5.69 21.75
N GLY A 15 -22.12 6.64 21.23
CA GLY A 15 -20.70 6.75 21.53
C GLY A 15 -20.42 7.17 22.97
N ALA A 16 -19.14 7.16 23.37
CA ALA A 16 -18.69 7.67 24.67
C ALA A 16 -19.14 9.11 24.96
N SER A 17 -19.30 9.91 23.90
CA SER A 17 -19.79 11.30 23.97
C SER A 17 -21.30 11.43 24.23
N GLY A 18 -22.06 10.33 24.27
CA GLY A 18 -23.53 10.39 24.36
C GLY A 18 -24.22 10.65 23.01
N ILE A 19 -23.47 10.87 21.93
CA ILE A 19 -24.04 11.04 20.58
C ILE A 19 -24.50 9.69 20.05
N ASN A 20 -25.73 9.62 19.57
CA ASN A 20 -26.23 8.46 18.81
C ASN A 20 -25.75 8.55 17.35
N PHE A 21 -24.88 7.63 16.94
CA PHE A 21 -24.32 7.58 15.60
C PHE A 21 -25.20 6.80 14.61
N PHE A 22 -26.16 6.02 15.11
CA PHE A 22 -27.16 5.34 14.29
C PHE A 22 -28.54 5.98 14.48
N ASN A 23 -28.64 7.28 14.13
CA ASN A 23 -29.88 8.02 14.23
C ASN A 23 -30.62 8.02 12.89
N VAL A 24 -31.77 7.35 12.84
CA VAL A 24 -32.68 7.31 11.69
C VAL A 24 -34.07 7.68 12.21
N PRO A 25 -34.59 8.87 11.88
CA PRO A 25 -35.91 9.31 12.32
C PRO A 25 -37.01 8.31 11.92
N GLY A 26 -37.97 8.09 12.81
CA GLY A 26 -39.11 7.19 12.56
C GLY A 26 -38.82 5.69 12.72
N VAL A 27 -37.58 5.30 13.05
CA VAL A 27 -37.21 3.90 13.25
C VAL A 27 -36.91 3.63 14.72
N ALA A 28 -37.75 2.82 15.37
CA ALA A 28 -37.69 2.58 16.82
C ALA A 28 -36.54 1.66 17.26
N SER A 29 -36.33 0.55 16.55
CA SER A 29 -35.28 -0.44 16.84
C SER A 29 -33.90 0.13 16.56
N GLY A 30 -32.98 0.06 17.53
CA GLY A 30 -31.60 0.48 17.34
C GLY A 30 -30.89 -0.33 16.25
N ALA A 31 -31.15 -1.64 16.19
CA ALA A 31 -30.56 -2.52 15.18
C ALA A 31 -31.02 -2.12 13.77
N ASP A 32 -32.31 -1.83 13.59
CA ASP A 32 -32.86 -1.41 12.30
C ASP A 32 -32.27 -0.08 11.85
N ARG A 33 -32.02 0.87 12.79
CA ARG A 33 -31.32 2.12 12.47
C ARG A 33 -29.89 1.88 11.99
N ARG A 34 -29.15 1.01 12.68
CA ARG A 34 -27.77 0.63 12.29
C ARG A 34 -27.77 0.01 10.89
N ASP A 35 -28.63 -0.96 10.65
CA ASP A 35 -28.67 -1.70 9.40
C ASP A 35 -29.14 -0.81 8.24
N THR A 36 -30.12 0.07 8.48
CA THR A 36 -30.55 1.09 7.52
C THR A 36 -29.37 1.98 7.09
N LEU A 37 -28.56 2.46 8.05
CA LEU A 37 -27.42 3.32 7.74
C LEU A 37 -26.28 2.58 7.05
N ILE A 38 -26.04 1.31 7.40
CA ILE A 38 -25.06 0.46 6.69
C ILE A 38 -25.50 0.26 5.25
N LEU A 39 -26.76 -0.11 5.01
CA LEU A 39 -27.29 -0.31 3.66
C LEU A 39 -27.29 0.97 2.84
N LYS A 40 -27.67 2.11 3.44
CA LYS A 40 -27.58 3.42 2.79
C LYS A 40 -26.14 3.78 2.44
N SER A 41 -25.19 3.56 3.36
CA SER A 41 -23.77 3.83 3.13
C SER A 41 -23.21 2.95 2.00
N LEU A 42 -23.62 1.69 1.92
CA LEU A 42 -23.26 0.80 0.82
C LEU A 42 -23.85 1.29 -0.51
N ALA A 43 -25.14 1.63 -0.54
CA ALA A 43 -25.79 2.14 -1.74
C ALA A 43 -25.15 3.44 -2.24
N ASP A 44 -24.82 4.36 -1.33
CA ASP A 44 -24.13 5.61 -1.63
C ASP A 44 -22.71 5.35 -2.13
N GLY A 45 -22.00 4.42 -1.49
CA GLY A 45 -20.67 3.99 -1.90
C GLY A 45 -20.66 3.43 -3.32
N LEU A 46 -21.55 2.48 -3.64
CA LEU A 46 -21.69 1.90 -4.98
C LEU A 46 -22.08 2.96 -6.02
N THR A 47 -23.04 3.83 -5.68
CA THR A 47 -23.41 4.97 -6.54
C THR A 47 -22.19 5.82 -6.85
N ARG A 48 -21.38 6.14 -5.84
CA ARG A 48 -20.18 6.95 -5.97
C ARG A 48 -19.10 6.26 -6.82
N LEU A 49 -18.86 4.97 -6.60
CA LEU A 49 -17.86 4.18 -7.35
C LEU A 49 -18.22 4.07 -8.84
N SER A 50 -19.51 4.06 -9.19
CA SER A 50 -19.96 4.15 -10.58
C SER A 50 -20.00 5.59 -11.14
N GLY A 51 -19.73 6.60 -10.32
CA GLY A 51 -19.83 8.02 -10.66
C GLY A 51 -18.56 8.62 -11.28
N ALA A 52 -18.68 9.89 -11.71
CA ALA A 52 -17.59 10.65 -12.32
C ALA A 52 -16.27 10.68 -11.52
N PRO A 53 -16.26 10.79 -10.17
CA PRO A 53 -15.01 10.80 -9.40
C PRO A 53 -14.17 9.53 -9.50
N PHE A 54 -14.75 8.42 -9.97
CA PHE A 54 -14.09 7.12 -10.12
C PHE A 54 -14.08 6.61 -11.56
N SER A 55 -14.59 7.38 -12.51
CA SER A 55 -14.58 7.00 -13.94
C SER A 55 -13.18 6.73 -14.51
N PRO A 56 -12.08 7.38 -14.07
CA PRO A 56 -10.76 7.05 -14.60
C PRO A 56 -10.34 5.59 -14.34
N VAL A 57 -10.77 5.02 -13.22
CA VAL A 57 -10.36 3.66 -12.80
C VAL A 57 -11.41 2.60 -13.09
N PHE A 58 -12.69 2.96 -13.08
CA PHE A 58 -13.82 2.03 -13.25
C PHE A 58 -14.72 2.32 -14.45
N ALA A 59 -14.44 3.35 -15.26
CA ALA A 59 -15.19 3.69 -16.47
C ALA A 59 -16.71 3.81 -16.25
N ASN A 60 -17.11 4.37 -15.11
CA ASN A 60 -18.52 4.48 -14.68
C ASN A 60 -19.25 3.13 -14.57
N SER A 61 -18.53 2.03 -14.41
CA SER A 61 -19.15 0.71 -14.28
C SER A 61 -19.99 0.60 -13.01
N ALA A 62 -21.17 0.00 -13.15
CA ALA A 62 -22.01 -0.46 -12.05
C ALA A 62 -21.78 -1.95 -11.70
N ASN A 63 -20.94 -2.66 -12.47
CA ASN A 63 -20.58 -4.04 -12.21
C ASN A 63 -19.46 -4.10 -11.18
N GLN A 64 -19.77 -4.66 -10.00
CA GLN A 64 -18.82 -4.73 -8.88
C GLN A 64 -17.56 -5.57 -9.20
N ASN A 65 -17.62 -6.48 -10.19
CA ASN A 65 -16.45 -7.23 -10.63
C ASN A 65 -15.37 -6.38 -11.31
N ASP A 66 -15.70 -5.15 -11.70
CA ASP A 66 -14.76 -4.20 -12.29
C ASP A 66 -14.00 -3.41 -11.21
N TYR A 67 -14.46 -3.44 -9.96
CA TYR A 67 -13.88 -2.71 -8.84
C TYR A 67 -12.65 -3.41 -8.27
N ARG A 68 -11.53 -3.31 -8.99
CA ARG A 68 -10.25 -3.87 -8.58
C ARG A 68 -9.49 -2.90 -7.68
N TRP A 69 -9.10 -3.35 -6.50
CA TRP A 69 -8.39 -2.52 -5.52
C TRP A 69 -7.14 -1.87 -6.10
N GLY A 70 -6.26 -2.63 -6.76
CA GLY A 70 -5.03 -2.10 -7.35
C GLY A 70 -5.23 -1.12 -8.52
N ARG A 71 -6.45 -0.95 -9.06
CA ARG A 71 -6.75 0.16 -9.98
C ARG A 71 -6.99 1.47 -9.22
N LEU A 72 -7.52 1.38 -8.01
CA LEU A 72 -7.84 2.52 -7.16
C LEU A 72 -6.64 2.88 -6.29
N HIS A 73 -6.13 1.91 -5.54
CA HIS A 73 -5.03 2.04 -4.60
C HIS A 73 -3.70 1.74 -5.30
N ARG A 74 -2.94 2.82 -5.49
CA ARG A 74 -1.71 2.80 -6.28
C ARG A 74 -0.61 3.59 -5.58
N LEU A 75 0.63 3.13 -5.73
CA LEU A 75 1.83 3.70 -5.14
C LEU A 75 2.63 4.50 -6.15
N VAL A 76 3.10 5.68 -5.76
CA VAL A 76 4.24 6.35 -6.40
C VAL A 76 5.28 6.60 -5.33
N LEU A 77 6.39 5.85 -5.31
CA LEU A 77 7.50 6.16 -4.42
C LEU A 77 8.09 7.50 -4.83
N GLU A 78 7.78 8.53 -4.05
CA GLU A 78 8.09 9.91 -4.37
C GLU A 78 9.51 10.27 -3.97
N HIS A 79 10.24 10.86 -4.91
CA HIS A 79 11.56 11.43 -4.69
C HIS A 79 11.46 12.95 -4.60
N THR A 80 12.32 13.58 -3.78
CA THR A 80 12.31 15.04 -3.59
C THR A 80 12.54 15.83 -4.88
N LEU A 81 13.26 15.25 -5.85
CA LEU A 81 13.47 15.84 -7.18
C LEU A 81 12.28 15.62 -8.15
N GLY A 82 11.30 14.80 -7.77
CA GLY A 82 10.11 14.51 -8.56
C GLY A 82 10.39 13.85 -9.91
N GLY A 83 9.39 13.92 -10.80
CA GLY A 83 9.49 13.57 -12.21
C GLY A 83 10.22 12.25 -12.47
N PRO A 84 11.35 12.24 -13.20
CA PRO A 84 12.08 11.02 -13.57
C PRO A 84 12.76 10.30 -12.41
N PHE A 85 12.70 10.81 -11.18
CA PHE A 85 13.28 10.17 -10.00
C PHE A 85 12.24 9.42 -9.15
N ASN A 86 10.95 9.64 -9.39
CA ASN A 86 9.90 8.87 -8.72
C ASN A 86 9.94 7.41 -9.18
N ILE A 87 9.34 6.49 -8.44
CA ILE A 87 9.11 5.12 -8.92
C ILE A 87 7.61 4.85 -8.85
N PRO A 88 6.90 4.78 -9.98
CA PRO A 88 7.35 5.07 -11.34
C PRO A 88 7.48 6.60 -11.57
N PRO A 89 8.47 7.10 -12.35
CA PRO A 89 9.33 6.37 -13.29
C PRO A 89 10.81 6.36 -12.89
N SER A 90 11.43 5.19 -12.70
CA SER A 90 12.87 5.08 -12.44
C SER A 90 13.72 5.42 -13.68
N GLY A 91 13.82 6.69 -14.05
CA GLY A 91 14.51 7.13 -15.27
C GLY A 91 13.93 6.56 -16.57
N GLY A 92 12.67 6.11 -16.53
CA GLY A 92 11.99 5.41 -17.63
C GLY A 92 12.16 3.89 -17.63
N LEU A 93 12.99 3.29 -16.77
CA LEU A 93 13.13 1.83 -16.67
C LEU A 93 11.86 1.13 -16.18
N PHE A 94 11.06 1.84 -15.39
CA PHE A 94 9.83 1.30 -14.82
C PHE A 94 8.69 2.31 -15.01
N PRO A 95 8.02 2.32 -16.17
CA PRO A 95 6.84 3.15 -16.39
C PRO A 95 5.65 2.65 -15.55
N PRO A 96 4.60 3.46 -15.34
CA PRO A 96 3.37 3.00 -14.72
C PRO A 96 2.81 1.75 -15.44
N PRO A 97 2.51 0.66 -14.72
CA PRO A 97 2.13 -0.61 -15.34
C PRO A 97 0.68 -0.64 -15.86
N LEU A 98 -0.16 0.32 -15.46
CA LEU A 98 -1.54 0.42 -15.90
C LEU A 98 -1.71 1.56 -16.93
N PRO A 99 -2.25 1.28 -18.13
CA PRO A 99 -2.49 2.31 -19.14
C PRO A 99 -3.36 3.46 -18.62
N GLY A 100 -2.90 4.70 -18.80
CA GLY A 100 -3.64 5.91 -18.43
C GLY A 100 -3.76 6.16 -16.94
N LEU A 101 -3.13 5.35 -16.09
CA LEU A 101 -3.20 5.46 -14.64
C LEU A 101 -1.80 5.65 -14.04
N ALA A 102 -1.67 6.66 -13.18
CA ALA A 102 -0.43 6.88 -12.43
C ALA A 102 -0.23 5.81 -11.35
N GLY A 103 1.04 5.52 -11.03
CA GLY A 103 1.42 4.65 -9.93
C GLY A 103 1.32 3.14 -10.19
N ILE A 104 1.72 2.37 -9.19
CA ILE A 104 1.82 0.91 -9.20
C ILE A 104 0.66 0.34 -8.41
N PRO A 105 -0.11 -0.62 -8.96
CA PRO A 105 -1.09 -1.37 -8.21
C PRO A 105 -0.45 -2.06 -7.01
N VAL A 106 -1.01 -1.84 -5.82
CA VAL A 106 -0.58 -2.53 -4.60
C VAL A 106 -1.78 -3.05 -3.83
N ASP A 107 -1.51 -3.97 -2.92
CA ASP A 107 -2.41 -4.41 -1.88
C ASP A 107 -2.23 -3.55 -0.60
N GLY A 108 -2.69 -4.07 0.54
CA GLY A 108 -2.69 -3.34 1.80
C GLY A 108 -3.73 -2.22 1.86
N GLY A 109 -3.64 -1.41 2.90
CA GLY A 109 -4.60 -0.34 3.19
C GLY A 109 -4.46 0.21 4.60
N TYR A 110 -5.45 1.01 5.00
CA TYR A 110 -5.59 1.42 6.40
C TYR A 110 -5.90 0.21 7.29
N GLY A 111 -5.04 -0.07 8.27
CA GLY A 111 -5.24 -1.14 9.25
C GLY A 111 -4.78 -2.53 8.81
N SER A 112 -4.12 -2.67 7.66
CA SER A 112 -3.38 -3.88 7.29
C SER A 112 -1.95 -3.87 7.85
N VAL A 113 -1.34 -5.05 7.94
CA VAL A 113 0.09 -5.20 8.29
C VAL A 113 0.98 -4.62 7.20
N ASP A 114 0.64 -4.85 5.93
CA ASP A 114 1.31 -4.17 4.82
C ASP A 114 0.79 -2.73 4.72
N ALA A 115 1.61 -1.79 5.19
CA ALA A 115 1.19 -0.42 5.40
C ALA A 115 1.06 0.33 4.08
N ALA A 116 -0.18 0.63 3.69
CA ALA A 116 -0.51 1.31 2.44
C ALA A 116 -1.60 2.36 2.71
N ILE A 117 -1.22 3.40 3.46
CA ILE A 117 -2.19 4.34 4.06
C ILE A 117 -2.66 5.38 3.05
N HIS A 118 -3.97 5.54 2.96
CA HIS A 118 -4.65 6.64 2.25
C HIS A 118 -5.60 7.39 3.21
N PRO A 119 -6.07 8.60 2.86
CA PRO A 119 -7.07 9.31 3.64
C PRO A 119 -8.34 8.47 3.88
N VAL A 120 -8.82 8.45 5.14
CA VAL A 120 -10.04 7.71 5.53
C VAL A 120 -11.31 8.28 4.87
N ARG A 121 -11.25 9.55 4.45
CA ARG A 121 -12.32 10.25 3.74
C ARG A 121 -12.04 10.34 2.23
N ALA A 122 -11.22 9.45 1.68
CA ALA A 122 -10.93 9.42 0.25
C ALA A 122 -12.22 9.21 -0.56
N ASP A 123 -12.31 9.94 -1.68
CA ASP A 123 -13.61 10.31 -2.24
C ASP A 123 -13.59 10.42 -3.79
N SER A 124 -12.42 10.20 -4.38
CA SER A 124 -12.15 10.17 -5.82
C SER A 124 -10.95 9.26 -6.09
N SER A 125 -10.77 8.83 -7.34
CA SER A 125 -9.85 7.75 -7.70
C SER A 125 -8.40 7.93 -7.22
N ASP A 126 -7.84 9.13 -7.36
CA ASP A 126 -6.43 9.36 -7.07
C ASP A 126 -6.18 9.69 -5.59
N VAL A 127 -7.21 9.98 -4.80
CA VAL A 127 -7.08 10.22 -3.36
C VAL A 127 -6.80 8.93 -2.58
N PHE A 128 -7.02 7.76 -3.19
CA PHE A 128 -6.63 6.47 -2.64
C PHE A 128 -5.16 6.12 -2.88
N MET A 129 -4.45 6.95 -3.66
CA MET A 129 -3.02 6.78 -3.87
C MET A 129 -2.22 7.25 -2.65
N PHE A 130 -0.98 6.78 -2.58
CA PHE A 130 -0.04 7.11 -1.51
C PHE A 130 1.38 7.10 -2.07
N THR A 131 2.29 7.79 -1.37
CA THR A 131 3.61 8.09 -1.93
C THR A 131 4.80 7.46 -1.20
N ARG A 132 4.51 6.70 -0.13
CA ARG A 132 5.53 6.17 0.79
C ARG A 132 5.11 4.80 1.29
N GLY A 133 6.07 3.90 1.44
CA GLY A 133 5.87 2.57 2.00
C GLY A 133 7.00 2.18 2.94
N ALA A 134 7.08 0.90 3.29
CA ALA A 134 8.19 0.37 4.07
C ALA A 134 9.53 0.59 3.34
N ALA A 135 10.42 1.37 3.94
CA ALA A 135 11.77 1.59 3.41
C ALA A 135 12.61 0.31 3.40
N THR A 136 12.30 -0.63 4.29
CA THR A 136 12.90 -1.96 4.38
C THR A 136 11.92 -2.89 5.08
N ARG A 137 11.78 -4.12 4.59
CA ARG A 137 11.22 -5.24 5.36
C ARG A 137 12.36 -6.18 5.71
N PHE A 138 12.44 -6.63 6.96
CA PHE A 138 13.57 -7.41 7.45
C PHE A 138 13.12 -8.39 8.52
N VAL A 139 13.66 -9.61 8.46
CA VAL A 139 13.53 -10.61 9.51
C VAL A 139 14.88 -11.28 9.73
N SER A 140 15.21 -11.59 10.98
CA SER A 140 16.43 -12.32 11.31
C SER A 140 16.20 -13.29 12.45
N GLU A 141 16.91 -14.40 12.37
CA GLU A 141 17.00 -15.44 13.38
C GLU A 141 18.47 -15.57 13.81
N ALA A 142 18.69 -15.57 15.13
CA ALA A 142 19.98 -15.85 15.73
C ALA A 142 19.96 -17.25 16.37
N GLY A 143 20.92 -18.10 15.98
CA GLY A 143 21.15 -19.42 16.56
C GLY A 143 22.63 -19.62 16.93
N PRO A 144 22.98 -20.72 17.62
CA PRO A 144 24.37 -21.01 17.98
C PRO A 144 25.29 -21.01 16.75
N GLY A 145 26.17 -20.01 16.65
CA GLY A 145 27.14 -19.86 15.56
C GLY A 145 26.56 -19.50 14.19
N GLN A 146 25.27 -19.13 14.09
CA GLN A 146 24.63 -18.77 12.82
C GLN A 146 23.65 -17.61 12.98
N VAL A 147 23.71 -16.67 12.03
CA VAL A 147 22.63 -15.71 11.77
C VAL A 147 22.04 -16.01 10.40
N ARG A 148 20.71 -16.03 10.31
CA ARG A 148 19.96 -16.02 9.06
C ARG A 148 19.16 -14.73 9.01
N ALA A 149 19.14 -14.08 7.87
CA ALA A 149 18.29 -12.92 7.68
C ALA A 149 17.85 -12.78 6.23
N GLU A 150 16.66 -12.21 6.08
CA GLU A 150 15.99 -11.93 4.82
C GLU A 150 15.61 -10.46 4.81
N ALA A 151 15.73 -9.82 3.64
CA ALA A 151 15.37 -8.43 3.45
C ALA A 151 14.54 -8.23 2.19
N SER A 152 13.80 -7.12 2.14
CA SER A 152 13.07 -6.68 0.95
C SER A 152 13.17 -5.16 0.85
N LEU A 153 13.48 -4.65 -0.34
CA LEU A 153 13.78 -3.23 -0.58
C LEU A 153 12.91 -2.66 -1.71
N PRO A 154 12.33 -1.46 -1.54
CA PRO A 154 11.34 -0.84 -2.46
C PRO A 154 11.91 -0.38 -3.81
N GLY A 155 13.09 -0.82 -4.21
CA GLY A 155 13.80 -0.34 -5.38
C GLY A 155 15.02 -1.19 -5.65
N GLY A 156 16.20 -0.63 -5.45
CA GLY A 156 17.46 -1.35 -5.59
C GLY A 156 18.54 -0.71 -4.72
N ILE A 157 19.76 -1.21 -4.83
CA ILE A 157 20.89 -0.75 -4.01
C ILE A 157 21.64 0.43 -4.63
N SER A 158 21.29 0.83 -5.86
CA SER A 158 21.94 1.92 -6.58
C SER A 158 21.06 3.17 -6.65
N GLY A 159 21.63 4.33 -6.34
CA GLY A 159 21.02 5.63 -6.59
C GLY A 159 21.20 6.14 -8.03
N THR A 160 21.86 5.37 -8.91
CA THR A 160 22.08 5.78 -10.30
C THR A 160 20.78 5.65 -11.10
N LEU A 161 20.25 6.79 -11.53
CA LEU A 161 19.02 6.86 -12.31
C LEU A 161 19.16 6.08 -13.63
N GLY A 162 18.18 5.23 -13.94
CA GLY A 162 18.23 4.40 -15.14
C GLY A 162 19.26 3.26 -15.09
N GLY A 163 19.92 3.05 -13.95
CA GLY A 163 20.84 1.93 -13.74
C GLY A 163 20.10 0.61 -13.46
N PRO A 164 20.66 -0.55 -13.84
CA PRO A 164 20.01 -1.85 -13.65
C PRO A 164 19.75 -2.20 -12.18
N GLN A 165 20.55 -1.65 -11.25
CA GLN A 165 20.43 -1.88 -9.81
C GLN A 165 19.58 -0.82 -9.09
N SER A 166 18.87 0.05 -9.82
CA SER A 166 18.04 1.10 -9.22
C SER A 166 16.67 0.61 -8.77
N VAL A 167 16.12 -0.41 -9.45
CA VAL A 167 14.77 -0.96 -9.21
C VAL A 167 14.71 -2.49 -9.33
N ASN A 168 15.85 -3.19 -9.32
CA ASN A 168 15.89 -4.65 -9.52
C ASN A 168 15.20 -5.45 -8.40
N LEU A 169 15.04 -4.88 -7.20
CA LEU A 169 14.38 -5.53 -6.06
C LEU A 169 12.90 -5.11 -5.91
N LEU A 170 12.45 -4.13 -6.71
CA LEU A 170 11.10 -3.58 -6.63
C LEU A 170 10.02 -4.66 -6.80
N ALA A 171 10.20 -5.58 -7.75
CA ALA A 171 9.21 -6.63 -8.01
C ALA A 171 8.97 -7.49 -6.76
N GLY A 172 10.04 -7.96 -6.10
CA GLY A 172 9.91 -8.74 -4.86
C GLY A 172 9.33 -7.92 -3.72
N TRP A 173 9.67 -6.64 -3.61
CA TRP A 173 9.06 -5.77 -2.60
C TRP A 173 7.56 -5.55 -2.82
N LEU A 174 7.09 -5.47 -4.06
CA LEU A 174 5.67 -5.36 -4.38
C LEU A 174 4.88 -6.63 -4.08
N THR A 175 5.53 -7.80 -4.10
CA THR A 175 4.91 -9.10 -3.82
C THR A 175 5.19 -9.63 -2.41
N ASN A 176 5.84 -8.81 -1.57
CA ASN A 176 6.30 -9.21 -0.24
C ASN A 176 7.30 -10.39 -0.24
N ASP A 177 7.99 -10.61 -1.35
CA ASP A 177 9.13 -11.53 -1.46
C ASP A 177 10.40 -10.88 -0.90
N THR A 178 11.36 -11.74 -0.52
CA THR A 178 12.62 -11.35 0.11
C THR A 178 13.83 -11.85 -0.68
N PHE A 179 14.99 -11.31 -0.35
CA PHE A 179 16.30 -11.83 -0.72
C PHE A 179 17.15 -12.06 0.53
N PRO A 180 18.03 -13.07 0.51
CA PRO A 180 18.84 -13.42 1.68
C PRO A 180 19.94 -12.37 1.92
N LEU A 181 20.22 -12.09 3.19
CA LEU A 181 21.44 -11.37 3.58
C LEU A 181 22.56 -12.35 3.91
N LEU A 182 23.70 -12.17 3.26
CA LEU A 182 24.86 -13.05 3.40
C LEU A 182 25.78 -12.56 4.51
N PHE A 183 26.01 -13.39 5.53
CA PHE A 183 26.86 -13.06 6.68
C PHE A 183 28.22 -13.80 6.68
N ARG A 184 28.31 -14.95 6.02
CA ARG A 184 29.57 -15.71 5.97
C ARG A 184 30.44 -15.18 4.85
N ASN A 185 31.73 -15.00 5.15
CA ASN A 185 32.71 -14.56 4.14
C ASN A 185 32.73 -15.46 2.90
N SER A 186 32.58 -16.78 3.08
CA SER A 186 32.50 -17.73 1.97
C SER A 186 31.33 -17.43 1.03
N ASP A 187 30.15 -17.14 1.59
CA ASP A 187 28.92 -16.95 0.83
C ASP A 187 28.99 -15.62 0.06
N VAL A 188 29.53 -14.57 0.71
CA VAL A 188 29.79 -13.28 0.06
C VAL A 188 30.78 -13.45 -1.08
N GLN A 189 31.88 -14.18 -0.89
CA GLN A 189 32.89 -14.39 -1.94
C GLN A 189 32.33 -15.18 -3.13
N GLN A 190 31.47 -16.17 -2.88
CA GLN A 190 30.85 -16.98 -3.93
C GLN A 190 29.83 -16.19 -4.77
N GLN A 191 29.12 -15.23 -4.17
CA GLN A 191 28.08 -14.45 -4.84
C GLN A 191 28.53 -13.04 -5.29
N ALA A 192 29.78 -12.67 -5.03
CA ALA A 192 30.31 -11.36 -5.42
C ALA A 192 30.31 -11.20 -6.94
N VAL A 193 29.58 -10.20 -7.44
CA VAL A 193 29.58 -9.81 -8.86
C VAL A 193 30.75 -8.88 -9.18
N SER A 194 31.21 -8.09 -8.20
CA SER A 194 32.38 -7.22 -8.33
C SER A 194 33.09 -7.03 -6.98
N VAL A 195 34.39 -6.78 -7.02
CA VAL A 195 35.22 -6.53 -5.83
C VAL A 195 36.13 -5.33 -6.09
N THR A 196 36.01 -4.31 -5.25
CA THR A 196 36.90 -3.14 -5.25
C THR A 196 37.77 -3.18 -4.00
N LYS A 197 39.10 -3.04 -4.17
CA LYS A 197 40.06 -2.99 -3.06
C LYS A 197 40.55 -1.55 -2.89
N PHE A 198 40.40 -1.03 -1.67
CA PHE A 198 40.98 0.25 -1.28
C PHE A 198 42.30 -0.03 -0.57
N ILE A 199 43.38 0.57 -1.06
CA ILE A 199 44.73 0.45 -0.48
C ILE A 199 45.21 1.83 -0.03
N PRO A 200 46.07 1.93 1.00
CA PRO A 200 46.68 3.19 1.39
C PRO A 200 47.43 3.83 0.22
N VAL A 201 47.44 5.17 0.20
CA VAL A 201 48.33 5.92 -0.68
C VAL A 201 49.71 5.95 0.00
N GLU A 202 50.75 5.57 -0.73
CA GLU A 202 52.16 5.64 -0.26
C GLU A 202 52.66 7.08 -0.10
#